data_AF-A0A7L3UTB5-F1
#
_entry.id   AF-A0A7L3UTB5-F1
#
_cell.length_a   1.000
_cell.length_b   1.000
_cell.length_c   1.000
_cell.angle_alpha   90.00
_cell.angle_beta   90.00
_cell.angle_gamma   90.00
#
_symmetry.space_group_name_H-M   'P 1'
#
loop_
_entity.id
_entity.type
_entity.pdbx_description
1 polymer ?
#
loop_
_entity_poly.entity_id
_entity_poly.type
_entity_poly.pdbx_seq_one_letter_code
_entity_poly.pdbx_strand_id
1 'polypeptide(L)'
;PVPELPGKSAFFVGSTDEFIERRRQGLQHFLERVLQSAVLLSDSRLHLFLQSQLPVPAIEACVQGRGPHSVTEAILRYAMAGPAWGQRGDGGG
;
A
#
# COMPACT_ATOMS: atom_id res chain seq x y z
N PRO A 1 5.71 10.28 15.76
CA PRO A 1 6.27 8.91 15.89
C PRO A 1 5.60 8.01 14.86
N VAL A 2 6.35 7.15 14.16
CA VAL A 2 5.78 6.21 13.17
C VAL A 2 5.11 5.05 13.93
N PRO A 3 3.86 4.66 13.61
CA PRO A 3 3.21 3.52 14.24
C PRO A 3 3.95 2.22 13.95
N GLU A 4 3.87 1.24 14.85
CA GLU A 4 4.53 -0.05 14.62
C GLU A 4 3.76 -0.88 13.59
N LEU A 5 4.51 -1.52 12.69
CA LEU A 5 3.96 -2.56 11.82
C LEU A 5 3.75 -3.83 12.63
N PRO A 6 2.71 -4.65 12.32
CA PRO A 6 2.58 -5.96 12.92
C PRO A 6 3.86 -6.78 12.68
N GLY A 7 4.37 -7.40 13.75
CA GLY A 7 5.66 -8.08 13.74
C GLY A 7 5.78 -9.13 12.62
N LYS A 8 6.95 -9.18 11.98
CA LYS A 8 7.31 -10.23 11.02
C LYS A 8 7.21 -11.58 11.74
N SER A 9 6.17 -12.33 11.46
CA SER A 9 5.76 -13.46 12.31
C SER A 9 6.78 -14.59 12.23
N ALA A 10 7.44 -14.91 13.34
CA ALA A 10 8.45 -15.96 13.40
C ALA A 10 7.84 -17.37 13.57
N PHE A 11 6.58 -17.50 14.00
CA PHE A 11 5.95 -18.80 14.24
C PHE A 11 4.47 -18.77 13.90
N PHE A 12 4.07 -19.64 12.97
CA PHE A 12 2.69 -19.84 12.54
C PHE A 12 1.95 -20.65 13.62
N VAL A 13 1.25 -19.95 14.51
CA VAL A 13 0.31 -20.54 15.47
C VAL A 13 -1.09 -20.02 15.10
N GLY A 14 -1.87 -20.85 14.41
CA GLY A 14 -3.22 -20.54 13.93
C GLY A 14 -3.52 -21.17 12.57
N SER A 15 -4.80 -21.27 12.18
CA SER A 15 -5.17 -21.56 10.80
C SER A 15 -4.69 -20.43 9.88
N THR A 16 -4.46 -20.72 8.60
CA THR A 16 -4.05 -19.71 7.62
C THR A 16 -4.99 -18.49 7.64
N ASP A 17 -6.30 -18.71 7.81
CA ASP A 17 -7.29 -17.64 7.82
C ASP A 17 -7.20 -16.74 9.06
N GLU A 18 -7.03 -17.31 10.25
CA GLU A 18 -6.87 -16.53 11.48
C GLU A 18 -5.58 -15.69 11.44
N PHE A 19 -4.51 -16.25 10.88
CA PHE A 19 -3.26 -15.54 10.67
C PHE A 19 -3.42 -14.37 9.70
N ILE A 20 -4.07 -14.60 8.56
CA ILE A 20 -4.32 -13.58 7.55
C ILE A 20 -5.21 -12.47 8.10
N GLU A 21 -6.27 -12.81 8.85
CA GLU A 21 -7.17 -11.82 9.43
C GLU A 21 -6.47 -10.99 10.52
N ARG A 22 -5.69 -11.60 11.40
CA ARG A 22 -4.88 -10.88 12.40
C ARG A 22 -3.89 -9.93 11.72
N ARG A 23 -3.26 -10.36 10.63
CA ARG A 23 -2.35 -9.51 9.84
C ARG A 23 -3.08 -8.35 9.19
N ARG A 24 -4.27 -8.61 8.61
CA ARG A 24 -5.12 -7.58 7.99
C ARG A 24 -5.51 -6.51 9.01
N GLN A 25 -5.96 -6.92 10.21
CA GLN A 25 -6.30 -6.00 11.30
C GLN A 25 -5.11 -5.16 11.76
N GLY A 26 -3.94 -5.77 11.93
CA GLY A 26 -2.73 -5.04 12.31
C GLY A 26 -2.31 -4.00 11.26
N LEU A 27 -2.39 -4.35 9.96
CA LEU A 27 -2.11 -3.40 8.88
C LEU A 27 -3.15 -2.28 8.80
N GLN A 28 -4.43 -2.59 9.01
CA GLN A 28 -5.49 -1.59 9.08
C GLN A 28 -5.22 -0.59 10.21
N HIS A 29 -4.97 -1.08 11.42
CA HIS A 29 -4.68 -0.23 12.57
C HIS A 29 -3.44 0.65 12.34
N PHE A 30 -2.38 0.10 11.75
CA PHE A 30 -1.20 0.87 11.37
C PHE A 30 -1.57 2.04 10.45
N LEU A 31 -2.35 1.79 9.39
CA LEU A 31 -2.78 2.84 8.46
C LEU A 31 -3.68 3.89 9.13
N GLU A 32 -4.62 3.47 9.97
CA GLU A 32 -5.47 4.40 10.74
C GLU A 32 -4.64 5.37 11.58
N ARG A 33 -3.55 4.88 12.20
CA ARG A 33 -2.65 5.72 12.99
C ARG A 33 -1.76 6.61 12.12
N VAL A 34 -1.28 6.12 10.98
CA VAL A 34 -0.48 6.90 10.03
C VAL A 34 -1.29 8.09 9.48
N LEU A 35 -2.54 7.84 9.09
CA LEU A 35 -3.43 8.85 8.50
C LEU A 35 -3.86 9.95 9.49
N GLN A 36 -3.63 9.78 10.79
CA GLN A 36 -3.88 10.80 11.81
C GLN A 36 -2.74 11.83 11.94
N SER A 37 -1.59 11.62 11.27
CA SER A 37 -0.44 12.52 11.37
C SER A 37 -0.25 13.34 10.09
N ALA A 38 -0.45 14.65 10.18
CA ALA A 38 -0.22 15.57 9.05
C ALA A 38 1.21 15.51 8.50
N VAL A 39 2.20 15.20 9.34
CA VAL A 39 3.61 15.03 8.93
C VAL A 39 3.82 13.76 8.12
N LEU A 40 3.08 12.69 8.42
CA LEU A 40 3.16 11.46 7.60
C LEU A 40 2.32 11.61 6.33
N LEU A 41 1.21 12.34 6.38
CA LEU A 41 0.41 12.69 5.21
C LEU A 41 1.14 13.60 4.22
N SER A 42 2.15 14.36 4.65
CA SER A 42 2.95 15.15 3.70
C SER A 42 3.96 14.31 2.90
N ASP A 43 4.14 13.03 3.23
CA ASP A 43 5.03 12.14 2.48
C ASP A 43 4.34 11.62 1.21
N SER A 44 4.80 12.10 0.07
CA SER A 44 4.35 11.62 -1.25
C SER A 44 4.51 10.11 -1.48
N ARG A 45 5.44 9.42 -0.79
CA ARG A 45 5.56 7.96 -0.87
C ARG A 45 4.34 7.25 -0.32
N LEU A 46 3.78 7.77 0.77
CA LEU A 46 2.57 7.23 1.38
C LEU A 46 1.40 7.32 0.40
N HIS A 47 1.26 8.46 -0.27
CA HIS A 47 0.24 8.65 -1.30
C HIS A 47 0.41 7.69 -2.47
N LEU A 48 1.61 7.54 -3.01
CA LEU A 48 1.88 6.61 -4.10
C LEU A 48 1.63 5.15 -3.68
N PHE A 49 1.98 4.78 -2.45
CA PHE A 49 1.72 3.44 -1.92
C PHE A 49 0.22 3.13 -1.82
N LEU A 50 -0.59 4.10 -1.39
CA LEU A 50 -2.03 3.89 -1.17
C LEU A 50 -2.88 4.12 -2.43
N GLN A 51 -2.42 4.95 -3.36
CA GLN A 51 -3.23 5.49 -4.45
C GLN A 51 -2.65 5.22 -5.84
N SER A 52 -1.68 4.29 -5.96
CA SER A 52 -1.17 3.81 -7.24
C SER A 52 -0.81 2.32 -7.15
N GLN A 53 -0.41 1.71 -8.27
CA GLN A 53 0.20 0.37 -8.32
C GLN A 53 1.69 0.41 -8.64
N LEU A 54 2.37 1.52 -8.37
CA LEU A 54 3.82 1.61 -8.59
C LEU A 54 4.56 0.65 -7.64
N PRO A 55 5.51 -0.16 -8.15
CA PRO A 55 6.39 -0.93 -7.29
C PRO A 55 7.28 0.03 -6.47
N VAL A 56 7.74 -0.41 -5.30
CA VAL A 56 8.54 0.42 -4.37
C VAL A 56 9.72 1.15 -5.05
N PRO A 57 10.52 0.52 -5.94
CA PRO A 57 11.59 1.24 -6.65
C PRO A 57 11.07 2.38 -7.55
N ALA A 58 9.90 2.22 -8.16
CA ALA A 58 9.29 3.26 -8.99
C ALA A 58 8.68 4.39 -8.14
N ILE A 59 8.18 4.07 -6.94
CA ILE A 59 7.78 5.09 -5.95
C ILE A 59 9.00 5.96 -5.61
N GLU A 60 10.13 5.35 -5.25
CA GLU A 60 11.36 6.10 -4.93
C GLU A 60 11.86 6.94 -6.12
N ALA A 61 11.83 6.40 -7.33
CA ALA A 61 12.20 7.17 -8.52
C ALA A 61 11.27 8.37 -8.76
N CYS A 62 9.95 8.18 -8.58
CA CYS A 62 8.95 9.23 -8.78
C CYS A 62 9.13 10.39 -7.78
N VAL A 63 9.28 10.09 -6.49
CA VAL A 63 9.46 11.14 -5.46
C VAL A 63 10.81 11.87 -5.57
N GLN A 64 11.81 11.26 -6.20
CA GLN A 64 13.10 11.89 -6.52
C GLN A 64 13.09 12.67 -7.84
N GLY A 65 11.96 12.75 -8.55
CA GLY A 65 11.87 13.41 -9.86
C GLY A 65 12.57 12.66 -11.00
N ARG A 66 12.90 11.37 -10.80
CA ARG A 66 13.54 10.49 -11.81
C ARG A 66 12.52 9.62 -12.53
N GLY A 67 11.27 9.63 -12.09
CA GLY A 67 10.17 8.90 -12.71
C GLY A 67 9.62 9.61 -13.96
N PRO A 68 8.94 8.89 -14.86
CA PRO A 68 8.35 9.46 -16.07
C PRO A 68 7.14 10.38 -15.79
N HIS A 69 6.59 10.34 -14.58
CA HIS A 69 5.39 11.08 -14.17
C HIS A 69 5.62 11.74 -12.83
N SER A 70 4.92 12.85 -12.58
CA SER A 70 4.81 13.42 -11.24
C SER A 70 3.98 12.50 -10.33
N VAL A 71 4.06 12.74 -9.02
CA VAL A 71 3.27 12.03 -8.01
C VAL A 71 1.78 12.08 -8.35
N THR A 72 1.25 13.29 -8.61
CA THR A 72 -0.16 13.51 -8.94
C THR A 72 -0.56 12.80 -10.23
N GLU A 73 0.29 12.86 -11.25
CA GLU A 73 0.03 12.23 -12.54
C GLU A 73 -0.03 10.70 -12.42
N ALA A 74 0.85 10.10 -11.62
CA ALA A 74 0.82 8.66 -11.34
C ALA A 74 -0.50 8.22 -10.65
N ILE A 75 -0.97 9.02 -9.68
CA ILE A 75 -2.22 8.75 -8.96
C ILE A 75 -3.42 8.91 -9.90
N LEU A 76 -3.48 9.99 -10.68
CA LEU A 76 -4.58 10.22 -11.62
C LEU A 76 -4.65 9.14 -12.69
N ARG A 77 -3.51 8.73 -13.26
CA ARG A 77 -3.48 7.64 -14.23
C ARG A 77 -4.03 6.34 -13.68
N TYR A 78 -3.69 6.02 -12.43
CA TYR A 78 -4.24 4.84 -11.78
C TYR A 78 -5.75 4.93 -11.58
N ALA A 79 -6.24 6.09 -11.11
CA ALA A 79 -7.67 6.32 -10.93
C ALA A 79 -8.45 6.24 -12.26
N MET A 80 -7.89 6.79 -13.34
CA MET A 80 -8.49 6.78 -14.68
C MET A 80 -8.46 5.41 -15.35
N ALA A 81 -7.41 4.61 -15.13
CA ALA A 81 -7.31 3.25 -15.66
C ALA A 81 -8.36 2.29 -15.05
N GLY A 82 -9.00 2.70 -13.96
CA GLY A 82 -9.94 1.88 -13.20
C GLY A 82 -9.21 0.91 -12.26
N PRO A 83 -9.79 0.58 -11.10
CA PRO A 83 -9.19 -0.41 -10.21
C PRO A 83 -9.21 -1.80 -10.87
N ALA A 84 -8.04 -2.39 -11.13
CA ALA A 84 -7.89 -3.74 -11.68
C ALA A 84 -8.28 -4.87 -10.69
N TRP A 85 -9.30 -4.67 -9.86
CA TRP A 85 -9.74 -5.64 -8.85
C TRP A 85 -10.45 -6.86 -9.48
N GLY A 86 -10.59 -6.92 -10.81
CA GLY A 86 -11.35 -7.95 -11.52
C GLY A 86 -10.59 -8.90 -12.45
N GLN A 87 -9.28 -8.74 -12.69
CA GLN A 87 -8.55 -9.59 -13.66
C GLN A 87 -7.73 -10.74 -13.04
N ARG A 88 -7.82 -10.99 -11.74
CA ARG A 88 -7.01 -12.02 -11.05
C ARG A 88 -7.83 -13.19 -10.49
N GLY A 89 -8.97 -13.50 -11.12
CA GLY A 89 -9.92 -14.50 -10.63
C GLY A 89 -10.62 -15.37 -11.67
N ASP A 90 -10.27 -15.31 -12.96
CA ASP A 90 -10.82 -16.23 -13.95
C ASP A 90 -9.70 -16.94 -14.73
N GLY A 91 -9.34 -18.10 -14.21
CA GLY A 91 -8.39 -19.04 -14.77
C GLY A 91 -8.78 -20.44 -14.34
N GLY A 92 -10.06 -20.77 -14.51
CA GLY A 92 -10.64 -22.08 -14.29
C GLY A 92 -11.42 -22.50 -15.54
N GLY A 93 -10.72 -23.15 -16.47
CA GLY A 93 -11.27 -23.88 -17.60
C GLY A 93 -10.46 -25.14 -17.82
#